data_AF-A0A838VG54-F1
#
_entry.id   AF-A0A838VG54-F1
#
_cell.length_a   1.000
_cell.length_b   1.000
_cell.length_c   1.000
_cell.angle_alpha   90.00
_cell.angle_beta   90.00
_cell.angle_gamma   90.00
#
_symmetry.space_group_name_H-M   'P 1'
#
loop_
_entity.id
_entity.type
_entity.pdbx_description
1 polymer ?
#
loop_
_entity_poly.entity_id
_entity_poly.type
_entity_poly.pdbx_seq_one_letter_code
_entity_poly.pdbx_strand_id
1 'polypeptide(L)' 'MQLVIVESPAKAKTIEGYLGKDYRVLASYG' A
#
# COMPACT_ATOMS: atom_id res chain seq x y z
N MET A 1 -11.25 6.77 3.83
CA MET A 1 -9.88 6.33 4.17
C MET A 1 -9.88 4.82 4.27
N GLN A 2 -9.33 4.14 3.26
CA GLN A 2 -9.28 2.67 3.20
C GLN A 2 -7.85 2.17 3.46
N LEU A 3 -7.73 1.12 4.26
CA LEU A 3 -6.45 0.51 4.61
C LEU A 3 -6.19 -0.68 3.69
N VAL A 4 -5.04 -0.69 3.02
CA VAL A 4 -4.60 -1.78 2.15
C VAL A 4 -3.31 -2.35 2.71
N ILE A 5 -3.27 -3.66 2.93
CA ILE A 5 -2.08 -4.36 3.44
C ILE A 5 -1.53 -5.26 2.34
N VAL A 6 -0.23 -5.19 2.12
CA VAL A 6 0.49 -5.97 1.08
C VAL A 6 1.70 -6.68 1.66
N GLU A 7 2.13 -7.78 1.04
CA GLU A 7 3.23 -8.63 1.53
C GLU A 7 4.64 -8.01 1.39
N SER A 8 4.80 -6.98 0.54
CA SER A 8 6.12 -6.43 0.22
C SER A 8 6.12 -4.91 0.09
N PRO A 9 7.21 -4.25 0.52
CA PRO A 9 7.33 -2.79 0.44
C PRO A 9 7.38 -2.27 -0.99
N ALA A 10 7.94 -3.06 -1.92
CA ALA A 10 7.98 -2.70 -3.33
C ALA A 10 6.55 -2.59 -3.91
N LYS A 11 5.68 -3.56 -3.63
CA LYS A 11 4.26 -3.50 -4.02
C LYS A 11 3.54 -2.33 -3.37
N ALA A 12 3.83 -2.04 -2.10
CA ALA A 12 3.18 -0.93 -1.38
C ALA A 12 3.41 0.41 -2.09
N LYS A 13 4.66 0.70 -2.46
CA LYS A 13 5.03 1.94 -3.15
C LYS A 13 4.37 2.06 -4.52
N THR A 14 4.26 0.96 -5.25
CA THR A 14 3.59 0.91 -6.56
C THR A 14 2.08 1.16 -6.42
N ILE A 15 1.42 0.48 -5.47
CA ILE A 15 -0.03 0.60 -5.27
C ILE A 15 -0.42 1.96 -4.70
N GLU A 16 0.40 2.55 -3.84
CA GLU A 16 0.19 3.91 -3.32
C GLU A 16 0.17 4.94 -4.46
N GLY A 17 1.01 4.77 -5.48
CA GLY A 17 0.98 5.59 -6.70
C GLY A 17 -0.26 5.41 -7.57
N TYR A 18 -0.82 4.20 -7.63
CA TYR A 18 -2.03 3.91 -8.41
C TYR A 18 -3.32 4.37 -7.72
N LEU A 19 -3.42 4.15 -6.41
CA LEU A 19 -4.64 4.42 -5.63
C LEU A 19 -4.74 5.88 -5.17
N GLY A 20 -3.60 6.58 -5.07
CA GLY A 20 -3.55 7.96 -4.61
C GLY A 20 -3.77 8.10 -3.10
N LYS A 21 -3.97 9.36 -2.67
CA LYS A 21 -3.91 9.77 -1.26
C LYS A 21 -5.08 9.28 -0.39
N ASP A 22 -6.13 8.75 -1.01
CA ASP A 22 -7.32 8.23 -0.31
C ASP A 22 -7.12 6.86 0.35
N TYR A 23 -6.03 6.18 -0.03
CA TYR A 23 -5.67 4.86 0.45
C TYR A 23 -4.41 4.92 1.28
N ARG A 24 -4.43 4.23 2.43
CA ARG A 24 -3.25 4.01 3.25
C ARG A 24 -2.73 2.62 2.98
N VAL A 25 -1.59 2.52 2.30
CA VAL A 25 -0.98 1.24 1.92
C VAL A 25 0.13 0.90 2.92
N LEU A 26 0.03 -0.24 3.60
CA LEU A 26 1.04 -0.74 4.52
C LEU A 26 1.61 -2.06 4.00
N ALA A 27 2.93 -2.21 4.10
CA ALA A 27 3.57 -3.49 3.85
C ALA A 27 3.63 -4.29 5.15
N SER A 28 3.00 -5.47 5.16
CA SER A 28 3.25 -6.51 6.14
C SER A 28 4.48 -7.27 5.68
N TYR A 29 5.63 -6.86 6.18
CA TYR A 29 6.85 -7.65 6.11
C TYR A 29 6.58 -8.94 6.91
N GLY A 30 6.48 -10.08 6.22
CA GLY A 30 6.58 -11.37 6.88
C GLY A 30 7.89 -11.48 7.63
#